data_AF-A0A1Y1V544-F1
#
_entry.id   AF-A0A1Y1V544-F1
#
_cell.length_a   1.000
_cell.length_b   1.000
_cell.length_c   1.000
_cell.angle_alpha   90.00
_cell.angle_beta   90.00
_cell.angle_gamma   90.00
#
_symmetry.space_group_name_H-M   'P 1'
#
loop_
_entity.id
_entity.type
_entity.pdbx_description
1 polymer ?
#
loop_
_entity_poly.entity_id
_entity_poly.type
_entity_poly.pdbx_seq_one_letter_code
_entity_poly.pdbx_strand_id
1 'polypeptide(L)'
;MTIVESILGFASFEYNTSFESINNLLNNIDGPLKELSLRSSNLSEIDIPSSIEKLYASYNGINFSNEDSIDLRKSHKLKNIEFRYDPLMLSIYSHLSARLEFKLPTSNNIETLKLSRVELSDEQMKEISFSSNLKELNCINTVLYDISNNTEQSINQLKNLQSLSINTENLHGPKYTDFNFRLSELKELKSLDMENFIIGKDVLNDIACLPKLDEL
;
A
#
# COMPACT_ATOMS: atom_id res chain seq x y z
N MET A 1 12.39 1.96 -24.73
CA MET A 1 13.30 1.73 -23.59
C MET A 1 13.71 3.10 -23.09
N THR A 2 13.03 3.59 -22.06
CA THR A 2 13.40 4.84 -21.40
C THR A 2 13.74 4.47 -19.97
N ILE A 3 15.02 4.17 -19.71
CA ILE A 3 15.56 4.25 -18.35
C ILE A 3 15.57 5.74 -18.08
N VAL A 4 14.65 6.21 -17.24
CA VAL A 4 14.48 7.66 -17.10
C VAL A 4 15.69 8.24 -16.38
N GLU A 5 16.18 7.59 -15.32
CA GLU A 5 17.45 7.92 -14.66
C GLU A 5 17.97 6.68 -13.90
N SER A 6 19.24 6.30 -14.11
CA SER A 6 19.99 5.48 -13.15
C SER A 6 21.12 6.34 -12.58
N ILE A 7 20.86 6.93 -11.42
CA ILE A 7 21.86 7.65 -10.62
C ILE A 7 22.18 6.75 -9.43
N LEU A 8 23.43 6.74 -8.97
CA LEU A 8 23.95 5.87 -7.91
C LEU A 8 22.93 5.59 -6.79
N GLY A 9 22.34 4.38 -6.80
CA GLY A 9 21.41 3.92 -5.76
C GLY A 9 19.90 4.01 -6.08
N PHE A 10 19.51 4.56 -7.23
CA PHE A 10 18.12 4.73 -7.68
C PHE A 10 17.91 4.23 -9.12
N ALA A 11 16.74 3.65 -9.42
CA ALA A 11 16.34 3.26 -10.77
C ALA A 11 14.85 3.55 -11.03
N SER A 12 14.51 3.98 -12.25
CA SER A 12 13.13 4.24 -12.71
C SER A 12 12.84 3.62 -14.09
N PHE A 13 11.70 2.93 -14.21
CA PHE A 13 11.25 2.27 -15.44
C PHE A 13 9.84 2.70 -15.84
N GLU A 14 9.62 3.03 -17.12
CA GLU A 14 8.33 3.44 -17.70
C GLU A 14 7.67 2.37 -18.59
N TYR A 15 6.38 2.56 -18.87
CA TYR A 15 5.52 1.70 -19.68
C TYR A 15 6.14 1.28 -21.02
N ASN A 16 5.76 0.09 -21.49
CA ASN A 16 6.21 -0.57 -22.74
C ASN A 16 7.59 -1.24 -22.71
N THR A 17 8.08 -1.61 -21.53
CA THR A 17 9.25 -2.48 -21.38
C THR A 17 8.76 -3.90 -21.10
N SER A 18 9.26 -4.92 -21.81
CA SER A 18 8.87 -6.32 -21.51
C SER A 18 9.39 -6.73 -20.12
N PHE A 19 8.68 -7.63 -19.43
CA PHE A 19 9.07 -8.09 -18.09
C PHE A 19 10.46 -8.73 -18.07
N GLU A 20 10.76 -9.57 -19.07
CA GLU A 20 12.09 -10.14 -19.27
C GLU A 20 13.16 -9.05 -19.37
N SER A 21 12.86 -7.92 -20.03
CA SER A 21 13.79 -6.78 -20.09
C SER A 21 13.93 -6.07 -18.75
N ILE A 22 12.85 -5.89 -17.97
CA ILE A 22 12.92 -5.27 -16.62
C ILE A 22 13.72 -6.16 -15.67
N ASN A 23 13.41 -7.45 -15.61
CA ASN A 23 14.12 -8.40 -14.74
C ASN A 23 15.59 -8.52 -15.13
N ASN A 24 15.91 -8.57 -16.43
CA ASN A 24 17.29 -8.54 -16.89
C ASN A 24 18.00 -7.25 -16.49
N LEU A 25 17.34 -6.10 -16.55
CA LEU A 25 17.93 -4.84 -16.08
C LEU A 25 18.17 -4.89 -14.58
N LEU A 26 17.17 -5.26 -13.78
CA LEU A 26 17.31 -5.40 -12.31
C LEU A 26 18.42 -6.37 -11.91
N ASN A 27 18.60 -7.48 -12.64
CA ASN A 27 19.66 -8.46 -12.42
C ASN A 27 21.06 -7.98 -12.83
N ASN A 28 21.16 -7.02 -13.74
CA ASN A 28 22.42 -6.51 -14.29
C ASN A 28 22.78 -5.09 -13.79
N ILE A 29 22.05 -4.53 -12.83
CA ILE A 29 22.41 -3.26 -12.20
C ILE A 29 23.62 -3.50 -11.28
N ASP A 30 24.79 -3.03 -11.71
CA ASP A 30 25.99 -2.97 -10.89
C ASP A 30 25.88 -1.82 -9.87
N GLY A 31 25.82 -2.14 -8.57
CA GLY A 31 25.91 -1.15 -7.49
C GLY A 31 24.91 -1.36 -6.33
N PRO A 32 24.95 -0.50 -5.29
CA PRO A 32 24.11 -0.62 -4.11
C PRO A 32 22.71 -0.04 -4.37
N LEU A 33 21.97 -0.58 -5.35
CA LEU A 33 20.59 -0.14 -5.61
C LEU A 33 19.73 -0.38 -4.37
N LYS A 34 19.21 0.71 -3.81
CA LYS A 34 18.40 0.73 -2.59
C LYS A 34 16.99 1.24 -2.85
N GLU A 35 16.80 2.02 -3.91
CA GLU A 35 15.52 2.64 -4.22
C GLU A 35 15.11 2.28 -5.65
N LEU A 36 13.87 1.82 -5.80
CA LEU A 36 13.34 1.38 -7.08
C LEU A 36 11.97 2.01 -7.32
N SER A 37 11.84 2.68 -8.45
CA SER A 37 10.57 3.21 -8.96
C SER A 37 10.15 2.40 -10.19
N LEU A 38 8.98 1.80 -10.13
CA LEU A 38 8.39 1.01 -11.20
C LEU A 38 7.09 1.67 -11.63
N ARG A 39 7.00 2.01 -12.91
CA ARG A 39 5.75 2.39 -13.55
C ARG A 39 5.41 1.34 -14.59
N SER A 40 4.69 0.31 -14.15
CA SER A 40 4.45 -0.89 -14.94
C SER A 40 2.97 -1.04 -15.29
N SER A 41 2.70 -1.73 -16.40
CA SER A 41 1.33 -2.14 -16.74
C SER A 41 0.90 -3.42 -16.01
N ASN A 42 1.84 -4.16 -15.40
CA ASN A 42 1.60 -5.37 -14.60
C ASN A 42 2.81 -5.62 -13.68
N LEU A 43 2.57 -5.83 -12.39
CA LEU A 43 3.63 -6.06 -11.38
C LEU A 43 3.95 -7.55 -11.16
N SER A 44 3.11 -8.46 -11.66
CA SER A 44 3.09 -9.88 -11.27
C SER A 44 4.32 -10.67 -11.68
N GLU A 45 5.07 -10.17 -12.66
CA GLU A 45 6.25 -10.83 -13.23
C GLU A 45 7.56 -10.14 -12.85
N ILE A 46 7.53 -9.11 -11.99
CA ILE A 46 8.72 -8.35 -11.63
C ILE A 46 9.33 -8.89 -10.34
N ASP A 47 10.54 -9.42 -10.44
CA ASP A 47 11.32 -9.86 -9.28
C ASP A 47 12.04 -8.66 -8.64
N ILE A 48 11.58 -8.22 -7.47
CA ILE A 48 12.22 -7.12 -6.74
C ILE A 48 13.50 -7.62 -6.05
N PRO A 49 14.68 -7.02 -6.33
CA PRO A 49 15.93 -7.45 -5.69
C PRO A 49 15.91 -7.27 -4.17
N SER A 50 16.55 -8.20 -3.46
CA SER A 50 16.63 -8.15 -1.98
C SER A 50 17.47 -6.99 -1.43
N SER A 51 18.21 -6.27 -2.29
CA SER A 51 18.96 -5.07 -1.93
C SER A 51 18.08 -3.84 -1.73
N ILE A 52 16.86 -3.83 -2.30
CA ILE A 52 15.96 -2.68 -2.28
C ILE A 52 15.45 -2.42 -0.85
N GLU A 53 15.59 -1.16 -0.42
CA GLU A 53 15.09 -0.63 0.85
C GLU A 53 13.80 0.20 0.64
N LYS A 54 13.62 0.81 -0.53
CA LYS A 54 12.43 1.59 -0.89
C LYS A 54 11.89 1.20 -2.26
N LEU A 55 10.60 0.91 -2.32
CA LEU A 55 9.88 0.58 -3.55
C LEU A 55 8.74 1.57 -3.76
N TYR A 56 8.73 2.23 -4.91
CA TYR A 56 7.57 2.91 -5.46
C TYR A 56 7.11 2.09 -6.67
N ALA A 57 5.88 1.62 -6.67
CA ALA A 57 5.33 0.83 -7.76
C ALA A 57 3.94 1.33 -8.14
N SER A 58 3.81 1.84 -9.36
CA SER A 58 2.53 2.22 -9.94
C SER A 58 2.08 1.22 -11.00
N TYR A 59 0.77 0.96 -11.03
CA TYR A 59 0.13 0.02 -11.94
C TYR A 59 -1.15 0.61 -12.56
N ASN A 60 -1.56 0.09 -13.71
CA ASN A 60 -2.60 0.72 -14.53
C ASN A 60 -3.85 -0.15 -14.73
N GLY A 61 -3.87 -1.39 -14.22
CA GLY A 61 -5.07 -2.23 -14.21
C GLY A 61 -5.64 -2.51 -15.61
N ILE A 62 -4.81 -2.49 -16.65
CA ILE A 62 -5.22 -2.78 -18.03
C ILE A 62 -5.63 -4.26 -18.18
N ASN A 63 -5.19 -5.11 -17.26
CA ASN A 63 -5.66 -6.48 -17.14
C ASN A 63 -7.03 -6.52 -16.45
N PHE A 64 -8.10 -6.34 -17.24
CA PHE A 64 -9.50 -6.54 -16.82
C PHE A 64 -9.83 -8.00 -16.42
N SER A 65 -8.86 -8.89 -16.38
CA SER A 65 -9.01 -10.33 -16.19
C SER A 65 -8.62 -10.85 -14.79
N ASN A 66 -8.37 -9.97 -13.80
CA ASN A 66 -7.99 -10.30 -12.41
C ASN A 66 -6.53 -10.82 -12.35
N GLU A 67 -5.59 -10.37 -11.53
CA GLU A 67 -5.41 -9.33 -10.52
C GLU A 67 -3.96 -8.87 -10.75
N ASP A 68 -3.67 -7.57 -10.84
CA ASP A 68 -2.26 -7.16 -10.72
C ASP A 68 -1.77 -7.67 -9.36
N SER A 69 -0.61 -8.31 -9.35
CA SER A 69 -0.06 -8.88 -8.12
C SER A 69 1.41 -8.55 -7.95
N ILE A 70 1.93 -8.64 -6.73
CA ILE A 70 3.35 -8.49 -6.47
C ILE A 70 3.78 -9.31 -5.24
N ASP A 71 4.82 -10.12 -5.40
CA ASP A 71 5.37 -10.94 -4.32
C ASP A 71 6.69 -10.36 -3.82
N LEU A 72 6.66 -9.77 -2.62
CA LEU A 72 7.82 -9.16 -1.98
C LEU A 72 8.42 -10.03 -0.87
N ARG A 73 8.00 -11.31 -0.74
CA ARG A 73 8.44 -12.19 0.36
C ARG A 73 9.96 -12.35 0.45
N LYS A 74 10.67 -12.24 -0.68
CA LYS A 74 12.14 -12.33 -0.78
C LYS A 74 12.87 -11.00 -0.61
N SER A 75 12.13 -9.88 -0.54
CA SER A 75 12.67 -8.52 -0.53
C SER A 75 12.95 -8.04 0.90
N HIS A 76 13.81 -8.77 1.61
CA HIS A 76 13.98 -8.67 3.07
C HIS A 76 14.47 -7.31 3.60
N LYS A 77 15.05 -6.46 2.76
CA LYS A 77 15.53 -5.12 3.15
C LYS A 77 14.51 -4.01 2.98
N LEU A 78 13.35 -4.28 2.38
CA LEU A 78 12.32 -3.27 2.18
C LEU A 78 11.86 -2.70 3.53
N LYS A 79 11.85 -1.37 3.58
CA LYS A 79 11.37 -0.55 4.70
C LYS A 79 10.20 0.32 4.27
N ASN A 80 10.25 0.85 3.05
CA ASN A 80 9.27 1.81 2.55
C ASN A 80 8.67 1.25 1.26
N ILE A 81 7.35 1.11 1.23
CA ILE A 81 6.62 0.61 0.06
C ILE A 81 5.51 1.61 -0.26
N GLU A 82 5.44 2.04 -1.52
CA GLU A 82 4.32 2.78 -2.07
C GLU A 82 3.75 2.04 -3.27
N PHE A 83 2.46 1.69 -3.19
CA PHE A 83 1.68 1.21 -4.31
C PHE A 83 0.70 2.28 -4.76
N ARG A 84 0.64 2.53 -6.07
CA ARG A 84 -0.26 3.52 -6.65
C ARG A 84 -0.97 2.97 -7.88
N TYR A 85 -2.28 3.08 -7.91
CA TYR A 85 -3.02 2.89 -9.16
C TYR A 85 -3.03 4.19 -9.98
N ASP A 86 -2.45 4.14 -11.17
CA ASP A 86 -2.36 5.25 -12.14
C ASP A 86 -3.08 4.86 -13.45
N PRO A 87 -4.41 5.06 -13.56
CA PRO A 87 -5.14 4.70 -14.77
C PRO A 87 -4.62 5.49 -15.99
N LEU A 88 -4.48 4.83 -17.14
CA LEU A 88 -4.27 5.55 -18.40
C LEU A 88 -5.53 6.37 -18.71
N MET A 89 -5.37 7.65 -19.06
CA MET A 89 -6.42 8.66 -19.29
C MET A 89 -7.53 8.32 -20.33
N LEU A 90 -7.58 7.09 -20.88
CA LEU A 90 -8.36 6.76 -22.07
C LEU A 90 -9.64 5.94 -21.83
N SER A 91 -10.19 5.87 -20.62
CA SER A 91 -11.51 5.25 -20.45
C SER A 91 -12.46 6.10 -19.62
N ILE A 92 -13.72 6.13 -20.08
CA ILE A 92 -14.91 6.52 -19.30
C ILE A 92 -15.16 5.59 -18.08
N TYR A 93 -14.28 4.60 -17.90
CA TYR A 93 -14.21 3.61 -16.82
C TYR A 93 -12.92 3.80 -16.02
N SER A 94 -12.41 5.03 -15.87
CA SER A 94 -11.34 5.29 -14.89
C SER A 94 -11.92 4.98 -13.51
N HIS A 95 -11.85 3.71 -13.10
CA HIS A 95 -12.10 3.32 -11.73
C HIS A 95 -11.19 4.20 -10.87
N LEU A 96 -11.72 4.75 -9.79
CA LEU A 96 -10.91 5.57 -8.89
C LEU A 96 -9.81 4.73 -8.23
N SER A 97 -10.01 3.41 -8.17
CA SER A 97 -9.13 2.42 -7.59
C SER A 97 -9.06 1.15 -8.44
N ALA A 98 -8.06 0.30 -8.20
CA ALA A 98 -8.02 -1.05 -8.74
C ALA A 98 -7.43 -2.05 -7.74
N ARG A 99 -7.77 -3.33 -7.88
CA ARG A 99 -7.23 -4.42 -7.07
C ARG A 99 -5.73 -4.60 -7.30
N LEU A 100 -5.00 -4.82 -6.21
CA LEU A 100 -3.60 -5.25 -6.23
C LEU A 100 -3.41 -6.32 -5.16
N GLU A 101 -3.15 -7.57 -5.57
CA GLU A 101 -2.80 -8.64 -4.64
C GLU A 101 -1.30 -8.57 -4.29
N PHE A 102 -0.97 -8.32 -3.04
CA PHE A 102 0.43 -8.26 -2.61
C PHE A 102 0.76 -9.23 -1.48
N LYS A 103 1.99 -9.75 -1.51
CA LYS A 103 2.62 -10.45 -0.38
C LYS A 103 3.78 -9.63 0.14
N LEU A 104 3.75 -9.27 1.42
CA LEU A 104 4.76 -8.42 2.02
C LEU A 104 6.02 -9.23 2.39
N PRO A 105 7.19 -8.58 2.58
CA PRO A 105 8.40 -9.24 3.02
C PRO A 105 8.21 -9.96 4.35
N THR A 106 8.67 -11.21 4.43
CA THR A 106 8.58 -12.05 5.64
C THR A 106 9.50 -11.58 6.77
N SER A 107 10.41 -10.65 6.49
CA SER A 107 11.33 -10.08 7.48
C SER A 107 10.65 -9.09 8.43
N ASN A 108 9.42 -8.65 8.12
CA ASN A 108 8.67 -7.65 8.88
C ASN A 108 9.46 -6.35 9.11
N ASN A 109 10.34 -5.96 8.19
CA ASN A 109 11.16 -4.75 8.30
C ASN A 109 10.46 -3.48 7.77
N ILE A 110 9.22 -3.61 7.28
CA ILE A 110 8.48 -2.47 6.74
C ILE A 110 8.18 -1.49 7.86
N GLU A 111 8.56 -0.22 7.64
CA GLU A 111 8.28 0.91 8.53
C GLU A 111 7.17 1.80 7.95
N THR A 112 7.07 1.90 6.62
CA THR A 112 6.07 2.71 5.93
C THR A 112 5.41 1.94 4.79
N LEU A 113 4.08 1.92 4.77
CA LEU A 113 3.27 1.40 3.69
C LEU A 113 2.29 2.49 3.21
N LYS A 114 2.39 2.86 1.93
CA LYS A 114 1.49 3.80 1.26
C LYS A 114 0.74 3.08 0.16
N LEU A 115 -0.57 3.21 0.18
CA LEU A 115 -1.49 2.59 -0.76
C LEU A 115 -2.35 3.72 -1.30
N SER A 116 -2.23 4.01 -2.60
CA SER A 116 -3.00 5.06 -3.25
C SER A 116 -3.88 4.43 -4.32
N ARG A 117 -5.19 4.61 -4.22
CA ARG A 117 -6.15 4.11 -5.22
C ARG A 117 -6.11 2.59 -5.36
N VAL A 118 -5.80 1.90 -4.27
CA VAL A 118 -5.77 0.43 -4.22
C VAL A 118 -7.08 -0.08 -3.63
N GLU A 119 -7.66 -1.13 -4.19
CA GLU A 119 -8.76 -1.86 -3.55
C GLU A 119 -8.19 -2.92 -2.61
N LEU A 120 -8.63 -2.96 -1.34
CA LEU A 120 -8.14 -3.92 -0.35
C LEU A 120 -9.23 -4.89 0.14
N SER A 121 -8.87 -6.17 0.21
CA SER A 121 -9.69 -7.23 0.81
C SER A 121 -9.34 -7.48 2.29
N ASP A 122 -10.18 -8.24 3.00
CA ASP A 122 -9.89 -8.76 4.34
C ASP A 122 -8.55 -9.52 4.41
N GLU A 123 -8.22 -10.28 3.36
CA GLU A 123 -6.97 -11.06 3.29
C GLU A 123 -5.74 -10.15 3.20
N GLN A 124 -5.84 -9.06 2.43
CA GLN A 124 -4.78 -8.08 2.32
C GLN A 124 -4.63 -7.24 3.58
N MET A 125 -5.74 -6.88 4.24
CA MET A 125 -5.68 -6.23 5.56
C MET A 125 -5.01 -7.12 6.61
N LYS A 126 -5.25 -8.44 6.55
CA LYS A 126 -4.56 -9.43 7.38
C LYS A 126 -3.08 -9.59 7.00
N GLU A 127 -2.72 -9.51 5.73
CA GLU A 127 -1.32 -9.51 5.29
C GLU A 127 -0.57 -8.30 5.88
N ILE A 128 -1.17 -7.10 5.81
CA ILE A 128 -0.61 -5.87 6.39
C ILE A 128 -0.41 -6.02 7.90
N SER A 129 -1.34 -6.65 8.62
CA SER A 129 -1.29 -6.77 10.08
C SER A 129 -0.08 -7.54 10.61
N PHE A 130 0.54 -8.38 9.79
CA PHE A 130 1.78 -9.07 10.16
C PHE A 130 3.02 -8.18 10.15
N SER A 131 2.94 -6.96 9.60
CA SER A 131 4.03 -5.98 9.55
C SER A 131 4.23 -5.31 10.92
N SER A 132 4.75 -6.06 11.89
CA SER A 132 4.83 -5.63 13.30
C SER A 132 5.69 -4.38 13.54
N ASN A 133 6.61 -4.03 12.63
CA ASN A 133 7.44 -2.82 12.73
C ASN A 133 6.85 -1.61 11.98
N LEU A 134 5.65 -1.73 11.41
CA LEU A 134 5.01 -0.66 10.65
C LEU A 134 4.70 0.53 11.57
N LYS A 135 5.19 1.70 11.17
CA LYS A 135 5.02 2.98 11.87
C LYS A 135 4.04 3.90 11.16
N GLU A 136 3.95 3.80 9.83
CA GLU A 136 3.07 4.62 9.00
C GLU A 136 2.29 3.72 8.04
N LEU A 137 0.96 3.80 8.11
CA LEU A 137 0.04 3.23 7.15
C LEU A 137 -0.79 4.37 6.55
N ASN A 138 -0.67 4.57 5.25
CA ASN A 138 -1.44 5.59 4.53
C ASN A 138 -2.20 4.96 3.37
N CYS A 139 -3.52 4.93 3.48
CA CYS A 139 -4.47 4.41 2.50
C CYS A 139 -5.23 5.58 1.89
N ILE A 140 -4.71 6.14 0.79
CA ILE A 140 -5.29 7.28 0.09
C ILE A 140 -6.21 6.80 -1.01
N ASN A 141 -7.47 7.24 -1.01
CA ASN A 141 -8.46 6.85 -2.03
C ASN A 141 -8.57 5.33 -2.17
N THR A 142 -8.33 4.63 -1.07
CA THR A 142 -8.38 3.18 -1.01
C THR A 142 -9.84 2.76 -0.82
N VAL A 143 -10.23 1.70 -1.51
CA VAL A 143 -11.56 1.09 -1.33
C VAL A 143 -11.36 -0.22 -0.60
N LEU A 144 -11.89 -0.31 0.62
CA LEU A 144 -11.98 -1.59 1.30
C LEU A 144 -13.23 -2.33 0.79
N TYR A 145 -13.05 -3.51 0.20
CA TYR A 145 -14.13 -4.33 -0.35
C TYR A 145 -14.20 -5.69 0.35
N ASP A 146 -15.36 -6.33 0.30
CA ASP A 146 -15.64 -7.60 0.97
C ASP A 146 -15.24 -7.60 2.47
N ILE A 147 -15.42 -6.45 3.14
CA ILE A 147 -15.02 -6.28 4.53
C ILE A 147 -15.91 -7.11 5.45
N SER A 148 -15.31 -8.00 6.22
CA SER A 148 -15.95 -8.60 7.39
C SER A 148 -15.42 -7.98 8.69
N ASN A 149 -16.02 -8.36 9.81
CA ASN A 149 -15.56 -7.97 11.15
C ASN A 149 -14.10 -8.40 11.44
N ASN A 150 -13.46 -9.21 10.57
CA ASN A 150 -12.06 -9.59 10.72
C ASN A 150 -11.09 -8.43 10.42
N THR A 151 -11.43 -7.51 9.51
CA THR A 151 -10.57 -6.37 9.19
C THR A 151 -10.33 -5.48 10.41
N GLU A 152 -11.32 -5.35 11.30
CA GLU A 152 -11.18 -4.63 12.57
C GLU A 152 -10.09 -5.23 13.46
N GLN A 153 -9.97 -6.56 13.48
CA GLN A 153 -8.99 -7.27 14.29
C GLN A 153 -7.58 -7.17 13.73
N SER A 154 -7.45 -7.06 12.40
CA SER A 154 -6.17 -6.97 11.70
C SER A 154 -5.42 -5.68 12.08
N ILE A 155 -6.06 -4.50 11.99
CA ILE A 155 -5.37 -3.23 12.29
C ILE A 155 -4.84 -3.17 13.74
N ASN A 156 -5.57 -3.76 14.70
CA ASN A 156 -5.20 -3.75 16.12
C ASN A 156 -3.86 -4.46 16.43
N GLN A 157 -3.32 -5.24 15.48
CA GLN A 157 -2.03 -5.91 15.61
C GLN A 157 -0.84 -4.98 15.33
N LEU A 158 -1.07 -3.83 14.70
CA LEU A 158 -0.03 -2.86 14.35
C LEU A 158 0.38 -2.01 15.58
N LYS A 159 0.91 -2.65 16.62
CA LYS A 159 1.17 -2.02 17.94
C LYS A 159 2.19 -0.88 17.91
N ASN A 160 3.03 -0.82 16.88
CA ASN A 160 4.05 0.22 16.68
C ASN A 160 3.59 1.35 15.74
N LEU A 161 2.33 1.32 15.29
CA LEU A 161 1.80 2.32 14.37
C LEU A 161 1.73 3.69 15.04
N GLN A 162 2.34 4.68 14.41
CA GLN A 162 2.41 6.08 14.87
C GLN A 162 1.55 7.00 14.03
N SER A 163 1.33 6.65 12.76
CA SER A 163 0.49 7.41 11.83
C SER A 163 -0.43 6.46 11.10
N LEU A 164 -1.73 6.74 11.16
CA LEU A 164 -2.76 6.04 10.39
C LEU A 164 -3.54 7.09 9.59
N SER A 165 -3.48 6.99 8.26
CA SER A 165 -4.32 7.77 7.37
C SER A 165 -5.13 6.80 6.52
N ILE A 166 -6.44 6.90 6.57
CA ILE A 166 -7.33 6.19 5.66
C ILE A 166 -8.30 7.25 5.13
N ASN A 167 -8.38 7.39 3.81
CA ASN A 167 -9.42 8.20 3.18
C ASN A 167 -9.95 7.52 1.91
N THR A 168 -11.17 7.87 1.53
CA THR A 168 -11.85 7.29 0.37
C THR A 168 -12.54 8.37 -0.46
N GLU A 169 -12.24 8.41 -1.76
CA GLU A 169 -13.00 9.18 -2.75
C GLU A 169 -14.24 8.36 -3.16
N ASN A 170 -15.26 8.27 -2.30
CA ASN A 170 -16.46 7.52 -2.66
C ASN A 170 -17.40 8.36 -3.56
N LEU A 171 -17.24 8.26 -4.89
CA LEU A 171 -18.15 8.92 -5.87
C LEU A 171 -19.46 8.14 -6.12
N HIS A 172 -19.63 6.93 -5.56
CA HIS A 172 -20.83 6.11 -5.78
C HIS A 172 -22.00 6.38 -4.81
N GLY A 173 -22.03 7.59 -4.22
CA GLY A 173 -23.04 8.00 -3.24
C GLY A 173 -22.65 7.64 -1.82
N PRO A 174 -23.39 8.14 -0.81
CA PRO A 174 -23.00 8.05 0.59
C PRO A 174 -23.22 6.62 1.12
N LYS A 175 -22.33 5.70 0.76
CA LYS A 175 -21.97 4.62 1.68
C LYS A 175 -20.89 5.20 2.57
N TYR A 176 -21.37 5.95 3.55
CA TYR A 176 -20.63 6.14 4.78
C TYR A 176 -20.34 4.75 5.33
N THR A 177 -19.10 4.30 5.21
CA THR A 177 -18.71 3.02 5.79
C THR A 177 -18.70 3.22 7.30
N ASP A 178 -19.57 2.49 8.02
CA ASP A 178 -19.49 2.37 9.48
C ASP A 178 -18.19 1.65 9.79
N PHE A 179 -17.14 2.42 10.04
CA PHE A 179 -15.86 1.89 10.47
C PHE A 179 -15.87 1.75 11.99
N ASN A 180 -15.83 0.51 12.49
CA ASN A 180 -15.78 0.20 13.92
C ASN A 180 -14.39 -0.32 14.35
N PHE A 181 -13.31 0.34 13.92
CA PHE A 181 -11.96 -0.03 14.36
C PHE A 181 -11.80 0.16 15.87
N ARG A 182 -11.20 -0.83 16.53
CA ARG A 182 -10.84 -0.73 17.96
C ARG A 182 -9.50 -0.01 18.14
N LEU A 183 -9.50 1.30 17.90
CA LEU A 183 -8.27 2.11 17.91
C LEU A 183 -7.59 2.17 19.28
N SER A 184 -8.31 1.87 20.36
CA SER A 184 -7.80 1.88 21.74
C SER A 184 -6.54 1.02 21.91
N GLU A 185 -6.33 0.05 21.02
CA GLU A 185 -5.21 -0.89 21.00
C GLU A 185 -3.91 -0.31 20.40
N LEU A 186 -3.98 0.83 19.70
CA LEU A 186 -2.86 1.49 19.01
C LEU A 186 -2.18 2.52 19.92
N LYS A 187 -1.58 2.07 21.02
CA LYS A 187 -1.04 2.95 22.08
C LYS A 187 0.09 3.89 21.62
N GLU A 188 0.70 3.62 20.47
CA GLU A 188 1.76 4.45 19.88
C GLU A 188 1.26 5.47 18.85
N LEU A 189 -0.05 5.48 18.55
CA LEU A 189 -0.64 6.34 17.52
C LEU A 189 -0.57 7.82 17.94
N LYS A 190 -0.01 8.63 17.05
CA LYS A 190 0.18 10.08 17.22
C LYS A 190 -0.63 10.92 16.23
N SER A 191 -0.82 10.39 15.03
CA SER A 191 -1.57 11.06 13.95
C SER A 191 -2.62 10.08 13.40
N LEU A 192 -3.86 10.56 13.31
CA LEU A 192 -5.00 9.80 12.81
C LEU A 192 -5.78 10.66 11.81
N ASP A 193 -5.81 10.27 10.55
CA ASP A 193 -6.68 10.86 9.53
C ASP A 193 -7.69 9.81 9.07
N MET A 194 -8.97 10.15 9.20
CA MET A 194 -10.11 9.33 8.75
C MET A 194 -11.10 10.19 7.95
N GLU A 195 -10.60 11.02 7.05
CA GLU A 195 -11.43 11.83 6.17
C GLU A 195 -12.44 10.96 5.40
N ASN A 196 -13.68 11.47 5.28
CA ASN A 196 -14.80 10.83 4.57
C ASN A 196 -15.38 9.55 5.22
N PHE A 197 -15.11 9.30 6.52
CA PHE A 197 -15.76 8.23 7.28
C PHE A 197 -16.84 8.73 8.25
N ILE A 198 -17.88 7.90 8.47
CA ILE A 198 -18.76 8.06 9.64
C ILE A 198 -18.09 7.37 10.81
N ILE A 199 -17.83 8.16 11.85
CA ILE A 199 -17.23 7.68 13.09
C ILE A 199 -18.34 7.41 14.11
N GLY A 200 -18.50 6.14 14.47
CA GLY A 200 -19.43 5.72 15.52
C GLY A 200 -18.96 6.12 16.92
N LYS A 201 -19.88 6.12 17.88
CA LYS A 201 -19.59 6.47 19.29
C LYS A 201 -18.45 5.63 19.89
N ASP A 202 -18.38 4.35 19.54
CA ASP A 202 -17.33 3.46 20.04
C ASP A 202 -15.94 3.92 19.60
N VAL A 203 -15.79 4.27 18.32
CA VAL A 203 -14.52 4.77 17.78
C VAL A 203 -14.15 6.11 18.42
N LEU A 204 -15.12 7.00 18.66
CA LEU A 204 -14.87 8.23 19.42
C LEU A 204 -14.36 7.96 20.84
N ASN A 205 -14.90 6.95 21.52
CA ASN A 205 -14.41 6.55 22.85
C ASN A 205 -12.99 5.99 22.77
N ASP A 206 -12.69 5.21 21.74
CA ASP A 206 -11.36 4.64 21.50
C ASP A 206 -10.33 5.73 21.23
N ILE A 207 -10.66 6.70 20.37
CA ILE A 207 -9.84 7.90 20.09
C ILE A 207 -9.56 8.65 21.40
N ALA A 208 -10.57 8.88 22.23
CA ALA A 208 -10.41 9.55 23.51
C ALA A 208 -9.49 8.79 24.50
N CYS A 209 -9.25 7.50 24.27
CA CYS A 209 -8.38 6.65 25.09
C CYS A 209 -6.96 6.49 24.51
N LEU A 210 -6.63 7.14 23.39
CA LEU A 210 -5.30 7.10 22.79
C LEU A 210 -4.34 8.02 23.57
N PRO A 211 -3.28 7.49 24.20
CA PRO A 211 -2.47 8.26 25.15
C PRO A 211 -1.46 9.20 24.49
N LYS A 212 -1.24 9.07 23.17
CA LYS A 212 -0.19 9.78 22.42
C LYS A 212 -0.74 10.53 21.20
N LEU A 213 -2.06 10.57 21.02
CA LEU A 213 -2.68 11.20 19.87
C LEU A 213 -2.52 12.72 19.97
N ASP A 214 -1.81 13.30 19.00
CA ASP A 214 -1.50 14.73 18.93
C ASP A 214 -2.17 15.40 17.71
N GLU A 215 -2.47 14.61 16.66
CA GLU A 215 -3.09 15.07 15.41
C GLU A 215 -4.30 14.19 15.05
N LEU A 216 -5.44 14.81 14.75
CA LEU A 216 -6.71 14.19 14.36
C LEU A 216 -7.38 14.97 13.22
#